data_AF-A0A7I8MSC1-F1
#
_entry.id   AF-A0A7I8MSC1-F1
#
_cell.length_a   1.000
_cell.length_b   1.000
_cell.length_c   1.000
_cell.angle_alpha   90.00
_cell.angle_beta   90.00
_cell.angle_gamma   90.00
#
_symmetry.space_group_name_H-M   'P 1'
#
loop_
_entity.id
_entity.type
_entity.pdbx_description
1 polymer ?
#
loop_
_entity_poly.entity_id
_entity_poly.type
_entity_poly.pdbx_seq_one_letter_code
_entity_poly.pdbx_strand_id
1 'polypeptide(L)'
;MQVDGYRVVNQANLPENAVEMLELDDFIFMNYDGPEGRVNLYIGYYYTADKAYAAHSPMVCYAAQGWKIAEKAKKHHLNVGSYEIQYEEIITSYGNQAELVLYWYQADQLTETNAYMNKLKMGYNKVTKDTAQHAFVRVAVPIGNGSYENAKKSGVDFIRAFYPNLVEFIKSNTVESL
;
A
#
# COMPACT_ATOMS: atom_id res chain seq x y z
N MET A 1 -6.86 9.42 7.86
CA MET A 1 -5.51 10.01 7.93
C MET A 1 -5.54 11.36 7.23
N GLN A 2 -4.96 12.41 7.81
CA GLN A 2 -4.81 13.69 7.12
C GLN A 2 -3.50 13.67 6.31
N VAL A 3 -3.53 14.21 5.09
CA VAL A 3 -2.37 14.29 4.19
C VAL A 3 -2.30 15.72 3.67
N ASP A 4 -1.16 16.38 3.88
CA ASP A 4 -0.99 17.79 3.53
C ASP A 4 -1.16 18.03 2.03
N GLY A 5 -1.98 19.01 1.67
CA GLY A 5 -2.31 19.31 0.28
C GLY A 5 -3.39 18.42 -0.35
N TYR A 6 -3.95 17.46 0.41
CA TYR A 6 -4.99 16.55 -0.07
C TYR A 6 -6.26 16.65 0.78
N ARG A 7 -7.41 16.77 0.12
CA ARG A 7 -8.71 16.77 0.78
C ARG A 7 -9.30 15.36 0.79
N VAL A 8 -9.68 14.86 1.97
CA VAL A 8 -10.44 13.61 2.09
C VAL A 8 -11.79 13.78 1.38
N VAL A 9 -12.09 12.87 0.46
CA VAL A 9 -13.37 12.81 -0.26
C VAL A 9 -14.33 11.91 0.48
N ASN A 10 -13.91 10.68 0.75
CA ASN A 10 -14.66 9.72 1.54
C ASN A 10 -13.73 8.61 2.05
N GLN A 11 -14.21 7.92 3.08
CA GLN A 11 -13.71 6.62 3.49
C GLN A 11 -14.60 5.54 2.88
N ALA A 12 -13.99 4.49 2.34
CA ALA A 12 -14.66 3.31 1.84
C ALA A 12 -14.54 2.20 2.90
N ASN A 13 -15.55 1.33 2.94
CA ASN A 13 -15.52 0.13 3.75
C ASN A 13 -15.13 -1.07 2.88
N LEU A 14 -14.41 -2.02 3.48
CA LEU A 14 -14.28 -3.36 2.92
C LEU A 14 -15.45 -4.22 3.37
N PRO A 15 -15.96 -5.12 2.51
CA PRO A 15 -16.94 -6.10 2.95
C PRO A 15 -16.29 -7.06 3.95
N GLU A 16 -17.05 -7.53 4.93
CA GLU A 16 -16.55 -8.34 6.06
C GLU A 16 -15.76 -9.58 5.61
N ASN A 17 -16.26 -10.27 4.57
CA ASN A 17 -15.58 -11.43 4.00
C ASN A 17 -14.19 -11.11 3.41
N ALA A 18 -13.96 -9.88 2.93
CA ALA A 18 -12.63 -9.47 2.46
C ALA A 18 -11.68 -9.20 3.63
N VAL A 19 -12.19 -8.63 4.72
CA VAL A 19 -11.43 -8.40 5.97
C VAL A 19 -10.99 -9.74 6.56
N GLU A 20 -11.91 -10.71 6.65
CA GLU A 20 -11.63 -12.06 7.13
C GLU A 20 -10.65 -12.79 6.22
N MET A 21 -10.89 -12.79 4.91
CA MET A 21 -10.03 -13.49 3.94
C MET A 21 -8.59 -12.97 3.93
N LEU A 22 -8.41 -11.66 4.16
CA LEU A 22 -7.10 -11.02 4.21
C LEU A 22 -6.49 -11.01 5.61
N GLU A 23 -7.16 -11.58 6.62
CA GLU A 23 -6.77 -11.60 8.03
C GLU A 23 -6.37 -10.22 8.58
N LEU A 24 -7.05 -9.16 8.14
CA LEU A 24 -6.71 -7.78 8.54
C LEU A 24 -6.98 -7.57 10.03
N ASP A 25 -6.02 -6.98 10.73
CA ASP A 25 -6.24 -6.49 12.10
C ASP A 25 -6.94 -5.12 12.09
N ASP A 26 -6.59 -4.27 11.12
CA ASP A 26 -7.25 -2.99 10.85
C ASP A 26 -6.98 -2.56 9.39
N PHE A 27 -7.68 -1.55 8.88
CA PHE A 27 -7.43 -1.00 7.57
C PHE A 27 -7.82 0.47 7.39
N ILE A 28 -7.14 1.13 6.46
CA ILE A 28 -7.56 2.41 5.89
C ILE A 28 -7.92 2.17 4.44
N PHE A 29 -9.07 2.67 4.02
CA PHE A 29 -9.44 2.73 2.60
C PHE A 29 -10.09 4.08 2.32
N MET A 30 -9.34 5.01 1.72
CA MET A 30 -9.73 6.42 1.62
C MET A 30 -9.49 6.97 0.22
N ASN A 31 -10.38 7.83 -0.24
CA ASN A 31 -10.20 8.62 -1.45
C ASN A 31 -9.84 10.06 -1.08
N TYR A 32 -8.89 10.62 -1.82
CA TYR A 32 -8.41 11.97 -1.69
C TYR A 32 -8.54 12.71 -3.03
N ASP A 33 -8.87 13.99 -2.98
CA ASP A 33 -8.66 14.91 -4.09
C ASP A 33 -7.39 15.71 -3.81
N GLY A 34 -6.44 15.66 -4.75
CA GLY A 34 -5.20 16.42 -4.71
C GLY A 34 -5.02 17.35 -5.93
N PRO A 35 -3.88 18.04 -6.03
CA PRO A 35 -3.62 19.01 -7.09
C PRO A 35 -3.73 18.43 -8.50
N GLU A 36 -3.32 17.18 -8.68
CA GLU A 36 -3.24 16.48 -9.98
C GLU A 36 -4.42 15.52 -10.20
N GLY A 37 -5.38 15.46 -9.27
CA GLY A 37 -6.57 14.61 -9.37
C GLY A 37 -6.81 13.69 -8.16
N ARG A 38 -7.66 12.69 -8.39
CA ARG A 38 -8.11 11.72 -7.38
C ARG A 38 -7.00 10.72 -7.08
N VAL A 39 -6.79 10.42 -5.81
CA VAL A 39 -5.90 9.34 -5.33
C VAL A 39 -6.67 8.46 -4.36
N ASN A 40 -6.54 7.15 -4.50
CA ASN A 40 -7.06 6.18 -3.55
C ASN A 40 -5.92 5.58 -2.73
N LEU A 41 -6.04 5.61 -1.42
CA LEU A 41 -5.14 4.97 -0.47
C LEU A 41 -5.83 3.76 0.14
N TYR A 42 -5.17 2.62 0.10
CA TYR A 42 -5.50 1.45 0.89
C TYR A 42 -4.29 1.05 1.73
N ILE A 43 -4.53 0.80 3.01
CA ILE A 43 -3.55 0.25 3.96
C ILE A 43 -4.23 -0.90 4.70
N GLY A 44 -3.70 -2.11 4.61
CA GLY A 44 -4.07 -3.22 5.48
C GLY A 44 -3.03 -3.39 6.57
N TYR A 45 -3.43 -3.35 7.83
CA TYR A 45 -2.55 -3.48 9.00
C TYR A 45 -2.56 -4.90 9.54
N TYR A 46 -1.38 -5.32 9.99
CA TYR A 46 -1.11 -6.65 10.55
C TYR A 46 -0.23 -6.51 11.80
N TYR A 47 -0.75 -6.93 12.94
CA TYR A 47 -0.05 -6.85 14.23
C TYR A 47 0.91 -8.02 14.44
N THR A 48 0.91 -9.01 13.55
CA THR A 48 1.85 -10.14 13.58
C THR A 48 2.36 -10.45 12.19
N ALA A 49 3.61 -10.91 12.08
CA ALA A 49 4.16 -11.37 10.81
C ALA A 49 3.37 -12.53 10.21
N ASP A 50 2.83 -13.43 11.03
CA ASP A 50 2.08 -14.58 10.56
C ASP A 50 0.84 -14.14 9.76
N LYS A 51 0.08 -13.16 10.28
CA LYS A 51 -1.03 -12.55 9.55
C LYS A 51 -0.58 -11.72 8.36
N ALA A 52 0.56 -11.03 8.43
CA ALA A 52 1.09 -10.26 7.31
C ALA A 52 1.35 -11.13 6.06
N TYR A 53 1.51 -12.45 6.20
CA TYR A 53 1.59 -13.37 5.06
C TYR A 53 0.26 -13.58 4.33
N ALA A 54 -0.88 -13.29 4.96
CA ALA A 54 -2.18 -13.27 4.30
C ALA A 54 -2.32 -12.07 3.34
N ALA A 55 -1.46 -11.04 3.46
CA ALA A 55 -1.39 -9.96 2.49
C ALA A 55 -1.06 -10.53 1.10
N HIS A 56 -1.97 -10.33 0.14
CA HIS A 56 -1.76 -10.77 -1.23
C HIS A 56 -1.40 -9.60 -2.13
N SER A 57 -0.54 -9.88 -3.12
CA SER A 57 -0.22 -8.89 -4.15
C SER A 57 -1.50 -8.42 -4.85
N PRO A 58 -1.58 -7.13 -5.24
CA PRO A 58 -2.64 -6.61 -6.09
C PRO A 58 -2.87 -7.47 -7.34
N MET A 59 -1.85 -8.18 -7.83
CA MET A 59 -2.00 -9.10 -8.95
C MET A 59 -3.12 -10.13 -8.75
N VAL A 60 -3.29 -10.63 -7.52
CA VAL A 60 -4.32 -11.62 -7.19
C VAL A 60 -5.68 -10.94 -7.03
N CYS A 61 -5.75 -9.88 -6.21
CA CYS A 61 -7.00 -9.22 -5.88
C CYS A 61 -7.63 -8.51 -7.09
N TYR A 62 -6.84 -7.84 -7.92
CA TYR A 62 -7.34 -7.15 -9.11
C TYR A 62 -7.83 -8.16 -10.16
N ALA A 63 -7.05 -9.22 -10.41
CA ALA A 63 -7.46 -10.28 -11.33
C ALA A 63 -8.77 -10.97 -10.89
N ALA A 64 -8.91 -11.27 -9.59
CA ALA A 64 -10.14 -11.85 -9.04
C ALA A 64 -11.37 -10.94 -9.19
N GLN A 65 -11.17 -9.61 -9.16
CA GLN A 65 -12.22 -8.61 -9.41
C GLN A 65 -12.46 -8.34 -10.91
N GLY A 66 -11.79 -9.09 -11.80
CA GLY A 66 -11.95 -8.98 -13.25
C GLY A 66 -11.14 -7.86 -13.90
N TRP A 67 -10.23 -7.22 -13.17
CA TRP A 67 -9.31 -6.23 -13.76
C TRP A 67 -8.24 -6.92 -14.59
N LYS A 68 -7.91 -6.33 -15.73
CA LYS A 68 -6.75 -6.71 -16.53
C LYS A 68 -5.52 -5.99 -15.99
N ILE A 69 -4.40 -6.70 -15.89
CA ILE A 69 -3.14 -6.17 -15.38
C ILE A 69 -2.12 -6.22 -16.52
N ALA A 70 -1.38 -5.14 -16.72
CA ALA A 70 -0.27 -5.13 -17.67
C ALA A 70 0.79 -6.17 -17.28
N GLU A 71 1.43 -6.80 -18.28
CA GLU A 71 2.12 -8.08 -18.13
C GLU A 71 3.22 -8.15 -17.05
N LYS A 72 3.82 -7.02 -16.62
CA LYS A 72 4.88 -7.01 -15.61
C LYS A 72 4.81 -5.81 -14.68
N ALA A 73 4.89 -6.08 -13.38
CA ALA A 73 5.16 -5.07 -12.36
C ALA A 73 6.59 -4.51 -12.53
N LYS A 74 6.73 -3.19 -12.35
CA LYS A 74 8.01 -2.50 -12.38
C LYS A 74 8.42 -2.12 -10.96
N LYS A 75 9.66 -2.42 -10.59
CA LYS A 75 10.20 -2.05 -9.27
C LYS A 75 10.84 -0.67 -9.32
N HIS A 76 10.60 0.13 -8.30
CA HIS A 76 11.08 1.50 -8.18
C HIS A 76 11.56 1.80 -6.77
N HIS A 77 12.41 2.82 -6.66
CA HIS A 77 12.86 3.40 -5.38
C HIS A 77 12.42 4.87 -5.35
N LEU A 78 11.99 5.35 -4.18
CA LEU A 78 11.63 6.73 -3.94
C LEU A 78 12.20 7.19 -2.60
N ASN A 79 12.99 8.26 -2.64
CA ASN A 79 13.49 8.91 -1.43
C ASN A 79 12.48 9.95 -0.93
N VAL A 80 12.10 9.84 0.34
CA VAL A 80 11.22 10.77 1.06
C VAL A 80 11.88 11.15 2.38
N GLY A 81 12.51 12.34 2.42
CA GLY A 81 13.32 12.73 3.57
C GLY A 81 14.46 11.75 3.82
N SER A 82 14.49 11.12 5.00
CA SER A 82 15.46 10.08 5.38
C SER A 82 15.03 8.65 5.02
N TYR A 83 13.87 8.47 4.39
CA TYR A 83 13.32 7.17 4.04
C TYR A 83 13.57 6.82 2.59
N GLU A 84 13.97 5.58 2.32
CA GLU A 84 13.96 4.99 0.99
C GLU A 84 12.79 4.01 0.89
N ILE A 85 11.90 4.24 -0.07
CA ILE A 85 10.70 3.45 -0.32
C ILE A 85 10.93 2.59 -1.56
N GLN A 86 10.93 1.28 -1.40
CA GLN A 86 10.87 0.30 -2.46
C GLN A 86 9.41 -0.05 -2.76
N TYR A 87 8.95 0.18 -3.98
CA TYR A 87 7.57 -0.11 -4.38
C TYR A 87 7.51 -0.75 -5.77
N GLU A 88 6.40 -1.43 -6.03
CA GLU A 88 6.05 -1.90 -7.38
C GLU A 88 4.98 -1.02 -8.00
N GLU A 89 5.08 -0.88 -9.30
CA GLU A 89 4.13 -0.17 -10.15
C GLU A 89 3.50 -1.18 -11.12
N ILE A 90 2.16 -1.20 -11.17
CA ILE A 90 1.39 -1.92 -12.19
C ILE A 90 0.36 -0.97 -12.82
N ILE A 91 -0.03 -1.26 -14.05
CA ILE A 91 -1.18 -0.63 -14.70
C ILE A 91 -2.30 -1.65 -14.72
N THR A 92 -3.47 -1.25 -14.23
CA THR A 92 -4.67 -2.08 -14.21
C THR A 92 -5.77 -1.43 -15.05
N SER A 93 -6.67 -2.22 -15.62
CA SER A 93 -7.80 -1.71 -16.40
C SER A 93 -9.05 -2.56 -16.24
N TYR A 94 -10.21 -1.89 -16.24
CA TYR A 94 -11.53 -2.51 -16.20
C TYR A 94 -12.48 -1.72 -17.10
N GLY A 95 -12.97 -2.36 -18.17
CA GLY A 95 -13.75 -1.66 -19.20
C GLY A 95 -12.96 -0.50 -19.82
N ASN A 96 -13.48 0.73 -19.67
CA ASN A 96 -12.84 1.96 -20.14
C ASN A 96 -12.01 2.68 -19.05
N GLN A 97 -11.89 2.08 -17.87
CA GLN A 97 -11.12 2.64 -16.76
C GLN A 97 -9.72 2.02 -16.76
N ALA A 98 -8.71 2.85 -16.48
CA ALA A 98 -7.34 2.42 -16.26
C ALA A 98 -6.77 3.15 -15.05
N GLU A 99 -6.01 2.45 -14.23
CA GLU A 99 -5.39 2.96 -13.01
C GLU A 99 -3.92 2.58 -12.97
N LEU A 100 -3.11 3.53 -12.51
CA LEU A 100 -1.76 3.29 -12.05
C LEU A 100 -1.84 2.87 -10.58
N VAL A 101 -1.28 1.72 -10.24
CA VAL A 101 -1.26 1.20 -8.88
C VAL A 101 0.18 1.09 -8.42
N LEU A 102 0.50 1.80 -7.34
CA LEU A 102 1.79 1.77 -6.65
C LEU A 102 1.59 1.04 -5.32
N TYR A 103 2.41 0.04 -5.01
CA TYR A 103 2.23 -0.73 -3.78
C TYR A 103 3.52 -1.28 -3.21
N TRP A 104 3.51 -1.56 -1.90
CA TRP A 104 4.62 -2.20 -1.19
C TRP A 104 4.11 -2.90 0.09
N TYR A 105 4.99 -3.73 0.66
CA TYR A 105 4.85 -4.30 1.99
C TYR A 105 5.75 -3.52 2.95
N GLN A 106 5.25 -3.24 4.14
CA GLN A 106 5.89 -2.45 5.18
C GLN A 106 6.16 -3.33 6.40
N ALA A 107 7.35 -3.21 6.98
CA ALA A 107 7.68 -3.70 8.31
C ALA A 107 8.39 -2.56 9.06
N ASP A 108 7.72 -1.95 10.03
CA ASP A 108 8.11 -0.69 10.68
C ASP A 108 8.44 0.42 9.67
N GLN A 109 9.72 0.69 9.43
CA GLN A 109 10.22 1.70 8.47
C GLN A 109 10.73 1.10 7.16
N LEU A 110 10.86 -0.22 7.08
CA LEU A 110 11.39 -0.94 5.94
C LEU A 110 10.28 -1.26 4.95
N THR A 111 10.60 -1.11 3.67
CA THR A 111 9.70 -1.41 2.55
C THR A 111 10.26 -2.55 1.72
N GLU A 112 9.41 -3.48 1.32
CA GLU A 112 9.76 -4.63 0.49
C GLU A 112 8.73 -4.77 -0.64
N THR A 113 9.17 -5.26 -1.79
CA THR A 113 8.27 -5.44 -2.95
C THR A 113 7.66 -6.83 -3.05
N ASN A 114 8.10 -7.76 -2.20
CA ASN A 114 7.67 -9.15 -2.22
C ASN A 114 7.23 -9.61 -0.84
N ALA A 115 5.95 -9.95 -0.69
CA ALA A 115 5.36 -10.54 0.52
C ALA A 115 6.17 -11.74 1.06
N TYR A 116 6.75 -12.54 0.14
CA TYR A 116 7.36 -13.83 0.47
C TYR A 116 8.85 -13.77 0.80
N MET A 117 9.56 -12.67 0.51
CA MET A 117 10.99 -12.56 0.87
C MET A 117 11.22 -12.51 2.39
N ASN A 118 10.17 -12.23 3.16
CA ASN A 118 10.17 -12.34 4.61
C ASN A 118 10.31 -13.80 5.09
N LYS A 119 9.79 -14.84 4.39
CA LYS A 119 9.95 -16.23 4.85
C LYS A 119 11.40 -16.74 4.83
N LEU A 120 12.20 -16.36 3.82
CA LEU A 120 13.58 -16.84 3.72
C LEU A 120 14.54 -16.11 4.67
N LYS A 121 14.32 -14.81 4.92
CA LYS A 121 15.08 -14.06 5.92
C LYS A 121 14.62 -14.38 7.35
N MET A 122 13.32 -14.61 7.59
CA MET A 122 12.75 -14.84 8.92
C MET A 122 12.69 -16.31 9.34
N GLY A 123 12.78 -17.28 8.41
CA GLY A 123 12.94 -18.69 8.75
C GLY A 123 14.21 -18.97 9.56
N TYR A 124 15.22 -18.10 9.45
CA TYR A 124 16.42 -18.10 10.30
C TYR A 124 16.20 -17.43 11.66
N ASN A 125 15.21 -16.53 11.78
CA ASN A 125 14.90 -15.72 12.95
C ASN A 125 13.68 -16.20 13.74
N LYS A 126 13.42 -17.52 13.79
CA LYS A 126 12.43 -18.12 14.71
C LYS A 126 12.71 -17.88 16.21
N VAL A 127 13.74 -17.10 16.55
CA VAL A 127 14.19 -16.80 17.91
C VAL A 127 13.89 -15.35 18.32
N THR A 128 13.55 -14.45 17.41
CA THR A 128 13.19 -13.07 17.76
C THR A 128 11.68 -12.91 17.83
N LYS A 129 11.15 -12.52 19.00
CA LYS A 129 9.79 -12.00 19.14
C LYS A 129 9.61 -10.89 18.11
N ASP A 130 8.83 -11.15 17.06
CA ASP A 130 8.59 -10.15 16.04
C ASP A 130 7.61 -9.12 16.60
N THR A 131 8.15 -7.97 17.01
CA THR A 131 7.41 -6.82 17.53
C THR A 131 7.16 -5.79 16.44
N ALA A 132 7.64 -6.04 15.22
CA ALA A 132 7.43 -5.14 14.11
C ALA A 132 5.94 -5.12 13.74
N GLN A 133 5.42 -3.93 13.50
CA GLN A 133 4.10 -3.79 12.90
C GLN A 133 4.24 -3.84 11.38
N HIS A 134 3.33 -4.59 10.76
CA HIS A 134 3.36 -4.87 9.33
C HIS A 134 2.18 -4.19 8.65
N ALA A 135 2.39 -3.74 7.42
CA ALA A 135 1.30 -3.22 6.60
C ALA A 135 1.47 -3.55 5.12
N PHE A 136 0.36 -3.67 4.41
CA PHE A 136 0.34 -3.63 2.96
C PHE A 136 -0.21 -2.27 2.52
N VAL A 137 0.53 -1.54 1.69
CA VAL A 137 0.16 -0.19 1.25
C VAL A 137 -0.07 -0.18 -0.25
N ARG A 138 -1.17 0.44 -0.68
CA ARG A 138 -1.53 0.63 -2.09
C ARG A 138 -2.02 2.06 -2.34
N VAL A 139 -1.41 2.71 -3.31
CA VAL A 139 -1.85 3.98 -3.87
C VAL A 139 -2.33 3.74 -5.29
N ALA A 140 -3.60 4.00 -5.57
CA ALA A 140 -4.19 3.88 -6.91
C ALA A 140 -4.58 5.26 -7.45
N VAL A 141 -4.21 5.53 -8.70
CA VAL A 141 -4.46 6.80 -9.38
C VAL A 141 -5.11 6.51 -10.73
N PRO A 142 -6.32 7.03 -11.00
CA PRO A 142 -6.93 6.92 -12.33
C PRO A 142 -6.07 7.58 -13.39
N ILE A 143 -5.82 6.88 -14.50
CA ILE A 143 -5.12 7.45 -15.67
C ILE A 143 -6.09 8.35 -16.47
N GLY A 144 -7.38 7.99 -16.53
CA GLY A 144 -8.46 8.83 -17.07
C GLY A 144 -8.14 9.46 -18.44
N ASN A 145 -8.50 10.74 -18.61
CA ASN A 145 -8.13 11.55 -19.79
C ASN A 145 -6.70 12.15 -19.70
N GLY A 146 -5.97 11.85 -18.61
CA GLY A 146 -4.60 12.30 -18.40
C GLY A 146 -3.59 11.38 -19.07
N SER A 147 -2.31 11.72 -18.94
CA SER A 147 -1.22 10.83 -19.34
C SER A 147 -0.83 9.90 -18.18
N TYR A 148 -0.21 8.77 -18.51
CA TYR A 148 0.46 7.91 -17.53
C TYR A 148 1.46 8.72 -16.65
N GLU A 149 2.18 9.68 -17.24
CA GLU A 149 3.13 10.51 -16.51
C GLU A 149 2.45 11.40 -15.45
N ASN A 150 1.27 11.93 -15.75
CA ASN A 150 0.49 12.72 -14.78
C ASN A 150 0.02 11.83 -13.62
N ALA A 151 -0.47 10.62 -13.92
CA ALA A 151 -0.88 9.66 -12.90
C ALA A 151 0.30 9.25 -12.00
N LYS A 152 1.47 9.01 -12.60
CA LYS A 152 2.71 8.68 -11.89
C LYS A 152 3.15 9.83 -10.99
N LYS A 153 3.17 11.05 -11.50
CA LYS A 153 3.48 12.24 -10.71
C LYS A 153 2.53 12.39 -9.52
N SER A 154 1.22 12.30 -9.76
CA SER A 154 0.19 12.39 -8.72
C SER A 154 0.38 11.35 -7.61
N GLY A 155 0.63 10.09 -7.98
CA GLY A 155 0.86 9.00 -7.03
C GLY A 155 2.15 9.19 -6.22
N VAL A 156 3.25 9.57 -6.87
CA VAL A 156 4.54 9.80 -6.20
C VAL A 156 4.48 11.01 -5.28
N ASP A 157 3.84 12.10 -5.69
CA ASP A 157 3.68 13.29 -4.86
C ASP A 157 2.78 13.00 -3.65
N PHE A 158 1.73 12.19 -3.82
CA PHE A 158 0.93 11.71 -2.69
C PHE A 158 1.77 10.89 -1.73
N ILE A 159 2.56 9.93 -2.22
CA ILE A 159 3.48 9.12 -1.39
C ILE A 159 4.42 10.01 -0.57
N ARG A 160 5.01 11.04 -1.18
CA ARG A 160 5.87 12.00 -0.47
C ARG A 160 5.15 12.71 0.68
N ALA A 161 3.88 13.07 0.47
CA ALA A 161 3.09 13.79 1.46
C ALA A 161 2.60 12.89 2.61
N PHE A 162 2.23 11.63 2.33
CA PHE A 162 1.63 10.77 3.36
C PHE A 162 2.64 9.87 4.09
N TYR A 163 3.73 9.47 3.45
CA TYR A 163 4.62 8.44 4.00
C TYR A 163 5.21 8.77 5.38
N PRO A 164 5.63 10.03 5.67
CA PRO A 164 6.07 10.38 7.02
C PRO A 164 5.00 10.11 8.10
N ASN A 165 3.74 10.43 7.81
CA ASN A 165 2.61 10.19 8.73
C ASN A 165 2.35 8.70 8.92
N LEU A 166 2.53 7.88 7.87
CA LEU A 166 2.43 6.43 7.98
C LEU A 166 3.49 5.86 8.93
N VAL A 167 4.75 6.27 8.76
CA VAL A 167 5.85 5.80 9.62
C VAL A 167 5.64 6.20 11.07
N GLU A 168 5.18 7.43 11.32
CA GLU A 168 4.87 7.91 12.67
C GLU A 168 3.73 7.11 13.30
N PHE A 169 2.66 6.86 12.55
CA PHE A 169 1.54 6.04 13.00
C PHE A 169 2.00 4.63 13.39
N ILE A 170 2.76 3.95 12.52
CA ILE A 170 3.28 2.60 12.79
C ILE A 170 4.16 2.62 14.06
N LYS A 171 5.08 3.58 14.18
CA LYS A 171 5.92 3.71 15.38
C LYS A 171 5.12 3.90 16.67
N SER A 172 4.11 4.77 16.65
CA SER A 172 3.30 5.08 17.84
C SER A 172 2.52 3.85 18.34
N ASN A 173 1.98 3.05 17.43
CA ASN A 173 1.22 1.86 17.79
C ASN A 173 2.13 0.70 18.22
N THR A 174 3.37 0.62 17.72
CA THR A 174 4.34 -0.37 18.22
C THR A 174 4.63 -0.15 19.70
N VAL A 175 4.71 1.11 20.16
CA VAL A 175 5.01 1.46 21.56
C VAL A 175 3.85 1.14 22.51
N GLU A 176 2.60 1.30 22.08
CA GLU A 176 1.42 0.98 22.92
C GLU A 176 1.18 -0.54 23.09
N SER A 177 1.78 -1.36 22.22
CA SER A 177 1.63 -2.83 22.25
C SER A 177 2.65 -3.57 23.11
N LEU A 178 3.59 -2.85 23.77
CA LEU A 178 4.65 -3.37 24.64
C LEU A 178 4.34 -3.17 26.12
#